data_AF-A0A9X8VYF2-F1
#
_entry.id   AF-A0A9X8VYF2-F1
#
_cell.length_a   1.000
_cell.length_b   1.000
_cell.length_c   1.000
_cell.angle_alpha   90.00
_cell.angle_beta   90.00
_cell.angle_gamma   90.00
#
_symmetry.space_group_name_H-M   'P 1'
#
loop_
_entity.id
_entity.type
_entity.pdbx_description
1 polymer ?
#
loop_
_entity_poly.entity_id
_entity_poly.type
_entity_poly.pdbx_seq_one_letter_code
_entity_poly.pdbx_strand_id
1 'polypeptide(L)'
;MDILIIIIVLGIFSIFTIIPAIRFIQTRNNKEFEGEKLIPFSCGKVFSAERYYFNSKGIFIFRASQLIHHYQFDDLIALEKMSVTVNNRKYWYMRIHTPNGQRHYQFIPKDMIFNDNFTQFYHFLKTNYPNKVKEKWYRWFAGI
;
A
#
# COMPACT_ATOMS: atom_id res chain seq x y z
N MET A 1 2.27 -43.92 -8.84
CA MET A 1 3.12 -42.95 -8.11
C MET A 1 3.25 -41.65 -8.91
N ASP A 2 3.39 -41.76 -10.24
CA ASP A 2 3.63 -40.62 -11.15
C ASP A 2 2.48 -39.61 -11.22
N ILE A 3 1.22 -40.07 -11.20
CA ILE A 3 0.04 -39.19 -11.23
C ILE A 3 -0.01 -38.30 -9.97
N LEU A 4 0.34 -38.84 -8.81
CA LEU A 4 0.37 -38.09 -7.55
C LEU A 4 1.46 -37.00 -7.58
N ILE A 5 2.63 -37.33 -8.13
CA ILE A 5 3.74 -36.38 -8.30
C ILE A 5 3.34 -35.26 -9.26
N ILE A 6 2.69 -35.58 -10.38
CA ILE A 6 2.20 -34.59 -11.34
C ILE A 6 1.19 -33.64 -10.69
N ILE A 7 0.24 -34.17 -9.89
CA ILE A 7 -0.74 -33.34 -9.17
C ILE A 7 -0.06 -32.43 -8.14
N ILE A 8 0.93 -32.93 -7.40
CA ILE A 8 1.69 -32.13 -6.43
C ILE A 8 2.46 -31.01 -7.13
N VAL A 9 3.14 -31.31 -8.24
CA VAL A 9 3.90 -30.32 -9.02
C VAL A 9 2.96 -29.26 -9.60
N LEU A 10 1.82 -29.65 -10.18
CA LEU A 10 0.81 -28.71 -10.69
C LEU A 10 0.19 -27.86 -9.56
N GLY A 11 -0.05 -28.46 -8.39
CA GLY A 11 -0.52 -27.76 -7.19
C GLY A 11 0.48 -26.69 -6.75
N ILE A 12 1.76 -27.04 -6.66
CA ILE A 12 2.84 -26.10 -6.32
C ILE A 12 2.94 -24.99 -7.36
N PHE A 13 2.94 -25.32 -8.66
CA PHE A 13 2.95 -24.31 -9.73
C PHE A 13 1.75 -23.37 -9.66
N SER A 14 0.55 -23.88 -9.34
CA SER A 14 -0.66 -23.06 -9.22
C SER A 14 -0.56 -22.06 -8.06
N ILE A 15 0.09 -22.44 -6.95
CA ILE A 15 0.33 -21.55 -5.80
C ILE A 15 1.24 -20.38 -6.21
N PHE A 16 2.23 -20.62 -7.07
CA PHE A 16 3.17 -19.59 -7.51
C PHE A 16 2.71 -18.78 -8.74
N THR A 17 1.65 -19.21 -9.44
CA THR A 17 1.19 -18.54 -10.68
C THR A 17 -0.25 -18.03 -10.57
N ILE A 18 -1.20 -18.90 -10.24
CA ILE A 18 -2.64 -18.59 -10.21
C ILE A 18 -2.99 -17.69 -9.03
N ILE A 19 -2.48 -18.00 -7.82
CA ILE A 19 -2.79 -17.19 -6.62
C ILE A 19 -2.28 -15.74 -6.76
N PRO A 20 -1.04 -15.47 -7.21
CA PRO A 20 -0.59 -14.11 -7.49
C PRO A 20 -1.41 -13.44 -8.61
N ALA A 21 -1.79 -14.16 -9.66
CA ALA A 21 -2.57 -13.60 -10.77
C ALA A 21 -3.98 -13.17 -10.33
N ILE A 22 -4.70 -14.00 -9.59
CA ILE A 22 -6.02 -13.65 -9.03
C ILE A 22 -5.92 -12.42 -8.13
N ARG A 23 -4.92 -12.37 -7.24
CA ARG A 23 -4.68 -11.22 -6.36
C ARG A 23 -4.31 -9.97 -7.16
N PHE A 24 -3.55 -10.11 -8.24
CA PHE A 24 -3.21 -9.00 -9.14
C PHE A 24 -4.47 -8.42 -9.80
N ILE A 25 -5.39 -9.27 -10.27
CA ILE A 25 -6.66 -8.84 -10.87
C ILE A 25 -7.57 -8.17 -9.84
N GLN A 26 -7.77 -8.78 -8.67
CA GLN A 26 -8.62 -8.24 -7.59
C GLN A 26 -8.19 -6.84 -7.12
N THR A 27 -6.92 -6.51 -7.28
CA THR A 27 -6.34 -5.26 -6.81
C THR A 27 -6.15 -4.21 -7.91
N ARG A 28 -6.50 -4.53 -9.17
CA ARG A 28 -6.43 -3.62 -10.33
C ARG A 28 -7.70 -2.81 -10.52
N ASN A 29 -8.84 -3.26 -10.00
CA ASN A 29 -10.10 -2.53 -10.12
C ASN A 29 -9.93 -1.10 -9.60
N ASN A 30 -10.35 -0.13 -10.41
CA ASN A 30 -10.47 1.25 -9.96
C ASN A 30 -11.40 1.24 -8.75
N LYS A 31 -10.88 1.64 -7.59
CA LYS A 31 -11.68 1.76 -6.38
C LYS A 31 -12.17 3.19 -6.30
N GLU A 32 -13.42 3.36 -5.94
CA GLU A 32 -14.06 4.65 -5.75
C GLU A 32 -14.73 4.65 -4.38
N PHE A 33 -14.74 5.83 -3.75
CA PHE A 33 -15.45 6.05 -2.50
C PHE A 33 -16.20 7.37 -2.62
N GLU A 34 -17.52 7.33 -2.43
CA GLU A 34 -18.41 8.50 -2.57
C GLU A 34 -18.25 9.23 -3.92
N GLY A 35 -18.04 8.49 -5.00
CA GLY A 35 -17.85 9.05 -6.34
C GLY A 35 -16.47 9.63 -6.63
N GLU A 36 -15.54 9.58 -5.67
CA GLU A 36 -14.14 9.98 -5.88
C GLU A 36 -13.23 8.75 -6.04
N LYS A 37 -12.34 8.82 -7.03
CA LYS A 37 -11.37 7.77 -7.30
C LYS A 37 -10.32 7.68 -6.18
N LEU A 38 -10.12 6.47 -5.68
CA LEU A 38 -9.07 6.17 -4.71
C LEU A 38 -7.71 6.00 -5.40
N ILE A 39 -6.74 6.79 -4.96
CA ILE A 39 -5.38 6.79 -5.51
C ILE A 39 -4.51 5.85 -4.65
N PRO A 40 -3.96 4.76 -5.21
CA PRO A 40 -3.10 3.85 -4.46
C PRO A 40 -1.72 4.46 -4.24
N PHE A 41 -1.35 4.76 -2.99
CA PHE A 41 -0.04 5.33 -2.66
C PHE A 41 0.97 4.30 -2.12
N SER A 42 0.53 3.06 -1.84
CA SER A 42 1.40 1.96 -1.41
C SER A 42 1.57 0.89 -2.49
N CYS A 43 2.77 0.32 -2.61
CA CYS A 43 3.00 -0.89 -3.37
C CYS A 43 2.37 -2.10 -2.68
N GLY A 44 1.79 -3.02 -3.45
CA GLY A 44 1.35 -4.31 -2.92
C GLY A 44 2.55 -5.15 -2.49
N LYS A 45 2.40 -5.89 -1.38
CA LYS A 45 3.39 -6.91 -0.98
C LYS A 45 3.05 -8.21 -1.71
N VAL A 46 4.06 -8.98 -2.13
CA VAL A 46 3.86 -10.27 -2.82
C VAL A 46 2.99 -11.23 -1.97
N PHE A 47 3.21 -11.23 -0.65
CA PHE A 47 2.51 -12.12 0.28
C PHE A 47 1.34 -11.46 1.04
N SER A 48 1.17 -10.13 0.97
CA SER A 48 0.04 -9.45 1.61
C SER A 48 -0.81 -8.73 0.57
N ALA A 49 -2.11 -9.06 0.57
CA ALA A 49 -3.11 -8.42 -0.29
C ALA A 49 -3.51 -7.02 0.22
N GLU A 50 -2.83 -6.50 1.24
CA GLU A 50 -3.12 -5.17 1.78
C GLU A 50 -2.56 -4.08 0.87
N ARG A 51 -3.41 -3.09 0.58
CA ARG A 51 -3.08 -1.91 -0.21
C ARG A 51 -3.75 -0.68 0.39
N TYR A 52 -3.00 0.41 0.38
CA TYR A 52 -3.37 1.67 0.99
C TYR A 52 -3.64 2.69 -0.11
N TYR A 53 -4.75 3.39 0.04
CA TYR A 53 -5.27 4.35 -0.91
C TYR A 53 -5.64 5.63 -0.18
N PHE A 54 -5.66 6.74 -0.90
CA PHE A 54 -6.16 8.02 -0.40
C PHE A 54 -7.05 8.69 -1.43
N ASN A 55 -7.88 9.61 -0.95
CA ASN A 55 -8.61 10.59 -1.73
C ASN A 55 -8.83 11.83 -0.85
N SER A 56 -9.69 12.77 -1.25
CA SER A 56 -10.00 13.95 -0.43
C SER A 56 -10.66 13.64 0.92
N LYS A 57 -11.30 12.48 1.06
CA LYS A 57 -12.07 12.05 2.24
C LYS A 57 -11.25 11.34 3.30
N GLY A 58 -10.08 10.82 2.98
CA GLY A 58 -9.24 10.15 3.97
C GLY A 58 -8.29 9.10 3.41
N ILE A 59 -7.91 8.19 4.31
CA ILE A 59 -7.00 7.07 4.07
C ILE A 59 -7.80 5.76 4.14
N PHE A 60 -7.63 4.92 3.14
CA PHE A 60 -8.36 3.67 2.98
C PHE A 60 -7.41 2.48 2.94
N ILE A 61 -7.68 1.51 3.78
CA ILE A 61 -6.91 0.27 3.89
C ILE A 61 -7.77 -0.86 3.35
N PHE A 62 -7.38 -1.39 2.21
CA PHE A 62 -8.03 -2.55 1.60
C PHE A 62 -7.20 -3.81 1.80
N ARG A 63 -7.87 -4.94 1.96
CA ARG A 63 -7.29 -6.28 1.82
C ARG A 63 -7.99 -6.94 0.64
N ALA A 64 -7.26 -7.11 -0.46
CA ALA A 64 -7.83 -7.48 -1.76
C ALA A 64 -8.98 -6.53 -2.18
N SER A 65 -10.21 -7.05 -2.30
CA SER A 65 -11.38 -6.26 -2.68
C SER A 65 -12.12 -5.65 -1.47
N GLN A 66 -11.83 -6.10 -0.25
CA GLN A 66 -12.55 -5.68 0.95
C GLN A 66 -11.91 -4.45 1.58
N LEU A 67 -12.73 -3.42 1.87
CA LEU A 67 -12.34 -2.30 2.71
C LEU A 67 -12.26 -2.79 4.16
N ILE A 68 -11.09 -2.66 4.78
CA ILE A 68 -10.87 -3.08 6.16
C ILE A 68 -10.97 -1.86 7.09
N HIS A 69 -10.34 -0.75 6.71
CA HIS A 69 -10.38 0.48 7.49
C HIS A 69 -10.48 1.71 6.60
N HIS A 70 -11.25 2.68 7.08
CA HIS A 70 -11.30 4.04 6.58
C HIS A 70 -10.94 4.96 7.75
N TYR A 71 -9.98 5.84 7.53
CA TYR A 71 -9.47 6.79 8.51
C TYR A 71 -9.58 8.21 7.98
N GLN A 72 -9.97 9.13 8.85
CA GLN A 72 -9.88 10.55 8.55
C GLN A 72 -8.41 11.00 8.65
N PHE A 73 -8.06 12.10 7.99
CA PHE A 73 -6.69 12.63 8.06
C PHE A 73 -6.32 13.15 9.45
N ASP A 74 -7.31 13.55 10.26
CA ASP A 74 -7.08 13.98 11.64
C ASP A 74 -6.57 12.83 12.52
N ASP A 75 -7.02 11.60 12.24
CA ASP A 75 -6.58 10.38 12.92
C ASP A 75 -5.13 10.02 12.58
N LEU A 76 -4.58 10.52 11.46
CA LEU A 76 -3.18 10.31 11.12
C LEU A 76 -2.32 11.03 12.15
N ILE A 77 -1.51 10.32 12.91
CA ILE A 77 -0.59 10.89 13.91
C ILE A 77 0.69 11.35 13.22
N ALA A 78 1.28 10.48 12.41
CA ALA A 78 2.54 10.74 11.72
C ALA A 78 2.67 9.91 10.45
N LEU A 79 3.24 10.54 9.41
CA LEU A 79 3.81 9.90 8.24
C LEU A 79 5.33 10.06 8.31
N GLU A 80 6.03 8.93 8.41
CA GLU A 80 7.45 8.86 8.69
C GLU A 80 8.12 7.83 7.78
N LYS A 81 9.41 8.04 7.50
CA LYS A 81 10.22 7.08 6.76
C LYS A 81 10.90 6.17 7.77
N MET A 82 11.02 4.89 7.44
CA MET A 82 11.79 3.98 8.27
C MET A 82 13.28 4.31 8.15
N SER A 83 13.94 4.54 9.30
CA SER A 83 15.39 4.82 9.33
C SER A 83 16.21 3.61 8.89
N VAL A 84 15.71 2.39 9.12
CA VAL A 84 16.36 1.14 8.75
C VAL A 84 15.87 0.69 7.37
N THR A 85 16.83 0.40 6.49
CA THR A 85 16.54 -0.15 5.16
C THR A 85 16.51 -1.67 5.27
N VAL A 86 15.39 -2.31 4.94
CA VAL A 86 15.27 -3.77 4.91
C VAL A 86 15.33 -4.23 3.46
N ASN A 87 16.26 -5.10 3.10
CA ASN A 87 16.49 -5.59 1.72
C ASN A 87 16.66 -4.45 0.71
N ASN A 88 17.45 -3.43 1.05
CA ASN A 88 17.69 -2.25 0.22
C ASN A 88 16.42 -1.44 -0.17
N ARG A 89 15.30 -1.66 0.52
CA ARG A 89 14.03 -0.93 0.30
C ARG A 89 13.78 0.05 1.44
N LYS A 90 13.49 1.31 1.06
CA LYS A 90 13.10 2.38 1.98
C LYS A 90 11.61 2.28 2.26
N TYR A 91 11.27 1.75 3.44
CA TYR A 91 9.87 1.68 3.88
C TYR A 91 9.41 3.02 4.44
N TRP A 92 8.11 3.24 4.33
CA TRP A 92 7.39 4.31 5.01
C TRP A 92 6.39 3.69 5.98
N TYR A 93 6.07 4.44 7.02
CA TYR A 93 5.03 4.03 7.94
C TYR A 93 4.10 5.19 8.30
N MET A 94 2.84 4.83 8.50
CA MET A 94 1.81 5.70 9.04
C MET A 94 1.47 5.22 10.44
N ARG A 95 1.40 6.17 11.38
CA ARG A 95 0.83 5.96 12.71
C ARG A 95 -0.55 6.58 12.72
N ILE A 96 -1.56 5.78 13.03
CA ILE A 96 -2.96 6.21 13.03
C ILE A 96 -3.55 6.01 14.42
N HIS A 97 -4.26 7.02 14.91
CA HIS A 97 -5.03 6.95 16.14
C HIS A 97 -6.28 6.10 15.93
N THR A 98 -6.59 5.25 16.89
CA THR A 98 -7.77 4.39 16.88
C THR A 98 -8.41 4.42 18.26
N PRO A 99 -9.71 4.08 18.40
CA PRO A 99 -10.35 4.01 19.71
C PRO A 99 -9.62 3.09 20.71
N ASN A 100 -8.91 2.08 20.21
CA ASN A 100 -8.17 1.09 21.00
C ASN A 100 -6.67 1.42 21.15
N GLY A 101 -6.25 2.65 20.84
CA GLY A 101 -4.85 3.09 20.93
C GLY A 101 -4.28 3.52 19.58
N GLN A 102 -3.13 2.97 19.19
CA GLN A 102 -2.44 3.37 17.96
C GLN A 102 -2.18 2.16 17.07
N ARG A 103 -2.34 2.36 15.76
CA ARG A 103 -2.02 1.35 14.75
C ARG A 103 -0.91 1.82 13.82
N HIS A 104 -0.04 0.88 13.48
CA HIS A 104 1.12 1.10 12.63
C HIS A 104 0.90 0.41 11.28
N TYR A 105 1.07 1.16 10.20
CA TYR A 105 0.97 0.67 8.83
C TYR A 105 2.28 0.87 8.11
N GLN A 106 2.95 -0.23 7.74
CA GLN A 106 4.23 -0.20 7.01
C GLN A 106 4.02 -0.54 5.54
N PHE A 107 4.51 0.31 4.64
CA PHE A 107 4.42 0.12 3.19
C PHE A 107 5.66 0.64 2.46
N ILE A 108 5.72 0.29 1.17
CA ILE A 108 6.67 0.87 0.23
C ILE A 108 5.88 1.88 -0.60
N PRO A 109 6.35 3.13 -0.73
CA PRO A 109 5.78 4.12 -1.63
C PRO A 109 5.56 3.56 -3.04
N LYS A 110 4.39 3.83 -3.62
CA LYS A 110 4.10 3.51 -5.02
C LYS A 110 4.35 4.75 -5.87
N ASP A 111 5.60 4.95 -6.24
CA ASP A 111 5.98 5.83 -7.33
C ASP A 111 6.70 5.00 -8.40
N MET A 112 6.25 5.10 -9.65
CA MET A 112 6.91 4.58 -10.85
C MET A 112 7.26 5.75 -11.77
N ILE A 113 8.01 5.54 -12.85
CA ILE A 113 8.40 6.62 -13.79
C ILE A 113 7.19 7.44 -14.26
N PHE A 114 6.07 6.78 -14.56
CA PHE A 114 4.82 7.40 -15.02
C PHE A 114 3.72 7.48 -13.94
N ASN A 115 4.06 7.25 -12.68
CA ASN A 115 3.09 7.27 -11.58
C ASN A 115 3.71 7.93 -10.35
N ASP A 116 3.12 9.02 -9.90
CA ASP A 116 3.57 9.83 -8.77
C ASP A 116 2.56 9.76 -7.61
N ASN A 117 1.84 8.64 -7.47
CA ASN A 117 0.74 8.53 -6.52
C ASN A 117 1.15 8.78 -5.06
N PHE A 118 2.31 8.29 -4.62
CA PHE A 118 2.80 8.58 -3.27
C PHE A 118 3.28 10.03 -3.16
N THR A 119 3.91 10.56 -4.20
CA THR A 119 4.26 11.98 -4.27
C THR A 119 3.00 12.87 -4.14
N GLN A 120 1.90 12.55 -4.81
CA GLN A 120 0.62 13.26 -4.69
C GLN A 120 0.07 13.20 -3.25
N PHE A 121 0.05 12.01 -2.65
CA PHE A 121 -0.36 11.81 -1.25
C PHE A 121 0.50 12.65 -0.28
N TYR A 122 1.81 12.60 -0.46
CA TYR A 122 2.76 13.34 0.37
C TYR A 122 2.56 14.85 0.24
N HIS A 123 2.40 15.38 -0.97
CA HIS A 123 2.14 16.80 -1.16
C HIS A 123 0.80 17.22 -0.58
N PHE A 124 -0.25 16.42 -0.76
CA PHE A 124 -1.55 16.66 -0.15
C PHE A 124 -1.44 16.77 1.38
N LEU A 125 -0.76 15.82 2.02
CA LEU A 125 -0.55 15.87 3.47
C LEU A 125 0.35 17.02 3.89
N LYS A 126 1.40 17.33 3.14
CA LYS A 126 2.31 18.43 3.47
C LYS A 126 1.62 19.80 3.39
N THR A 127 0.72 19.97 2.44
CA THR A 127 -0.03 21.22 2.27
C THR A 127 -1.14 21.36 3.31
N ASN A 128 -1.94 20.32 3.53
CA ASN A 128 -3.13 20.42 4.38
C ASN A 128 -2.87 20.07 5.86
N TYR A 129 -1.90 19.17 6.11
CA TYR A 129 -1.59 18.62 7.43
C TYR A 129 -0.06 18.59 7.69
N PRO A 130 0.65 19.72 7.57
CA PRO A 130 2.13 19.76 7.60
C PRO A 130 2.71 19.13 8.86
N ASN A 131 2.04 19.29 10.00
CA ASN A 131 2.49 18.77 11.29
C ASN A 131 2.50 17.23 11.37
N LYS A 132 1.77 16.55 10.48
CA LYS A 132 1.69 15.08 10.41
C LYS A 132 2.83 14.49 9.58
N VAL A 133 3.45 15.27 8.69
CA VAL A 133 4.57 14.81 7.87
C VAL A 133 5.88 15.11 8.59
N LYS A 134 6.57 14.08 9.06
CA LYS A 134 7.78 14.27 9.88
C LYS A 134 9.07 14.24 9.09
N GLU A 135 9.06 13.60 7.93
CA GLU A 135 10.24 13.43 7.10
C GLU A 135 10.03 13.91 5.68
N LYS A 136 11.13 14.31 5.03
CA LYS A 136 11.10 14.77 3.65
C LYS A 136 11.04 13.58 2.70
N TRP A 137 10.03 13.59 1.81
CA TRP A 137 10.01 12.72 0.64
C TRP A 137 10.81 13.36 -0.50
N TYR A 138 11.67 12.54 -1.10
CA TYR A 138 12.31 12.82 -2.37
C TYR A 138 12.06 11.61 -3.25
N ARG A 139 11.49 11.83 -4.43
CA ARG A 139 11.26 10.76 -5.40
C ARG A 139 12.61 10.15 -5.77
N TRP A 140 12.86 8.93 -5.31
CA TRP A 140 14.13 8.24 -5.53
C TRP A 140 14.00 7.40 -6.81
N PHE A 141 14.68 7.80 -7.87
CA PHE A 141 14.87 6.97 -9.05
C PHE A 141 16.00 5.98 -8.75
N ALA A 142 15.67 4.69 -8.63
CA ALA A 142 16.70 3.67 -8.71
C ALA A 142 17.10 3.53 -10.19
N GLY A 143 18.26 4.06 -10.57
CA GLY A 143 18.88 3.84 -11.89
C GLY A 143 18.99 5.09 -12.75
N ILE A 144 20.10 5.81 -12.60
CA ILE A 144 21.17 5.71 -13.62
C ILE A 144 22.21 4.76 -13.02
#